data_AF-A0A957V5H9-F1
#
_entry.id   AF-A0A957V5H9-F1
#
_cell.length_a   1.000
_cell.length_b   1.000
_cell.length_c   1.000
_cell.angle_alpha   90.00
_cell.angle_beta   90.00
_cell.angle_gamma   90.00
#
_symmetry.space_group_name_H-M   'P 1'
#
loop_
_entity.id
_entity.type
_entity.pdbx_description
1 polymer ?
#
loop_
_entity_poly.entity_id
_entity_poly.type
_entity_poly.pdbx_seq_one_letter_code
_entity_poly.pdbx_strand_id
1 'polypeptide(L)'
;AWVKTLLDTAMQLEGVARNAGIHAAAVIVADRELTHYTPIMRGSKSTVTSTIAQYEFPILESIGLLKVDFLGLSTLSVMREAGRLIKERHGIEYTLENIPYEGEVAEDAFTLLSSGEVSGVFQVESQGMRRVLTEMKPSTFEHIVAMISLYRPGPLEYIPAFIRRMHGEEPVEYKHPLLAKILEETYGIIVYQEQIIQLLS
;
A
#
# COMPACT_ATOMS: atom_id res chain seq x y z
N ALA A 1 -32.12 22.23 24.30
CA ALA A 1 -33.30 21.45 23.86
C ALA A 1 -33.07 20.82 22.47
N TRP A 2 -32.87 21.62 21.42
CA TRP A 2 -32.75 21.11 20.04
C TRP A 2 -31.51 20.22 19.77
N VAL A 3 -30.35 20.51 20.38
CA VAL A 3 -29.13 19.68 20.21
C VAL A 3 -29.35 18.25 20.71
N LYS A 4 -30.04 18.09 21.85
CA LYS A 4 -30.39 16.76 22.39
C LYS A 4 -31.31 16.02 21.42
N THR A 5 -32.35 16.69 20.92
CA THR A 5 -33.26 16.11 19.92
C THR A 5 -32.54 15.70 18.64
N LEU A 6 -31.60 16.53 18.16
CA LEU A 6 -30.79 16.22 16.97
C LEU A 6 -29.93 14.97 17.19
N LEU A 7 -29.22 14.88 18.31
CA LEU A 7 -28.38 13.73 18.65
C LEU A 7 -29.22 12.46 18.85
N ASP A 8 -30.30 12.54 19.63
CA ASP A 8 -31.20 11.40 19.87
C ASP A 8 -31.78 10.87 18.55
N THR A 9 -32.14 11.76 17.61
CA THR A 9 -32.65 11.38 16.28
C THR A 9 -31.55 10.81 15.40
N ALA A 10 -30.35 11.42 15.39
CA ALA A 10 -29.22 10.94 14.59
C ALA A 10 -28.77 9.54 15.03
N MET A 11 -28.75 9.27 16.33
CA MET A 11 -28.42 7.95 16.88
C MET A 11 -29.43 6.87 16.46
N GLN A 12 -30.72 7.23 16.31
CA GLN A 12 -31.73 6.29 15.81
C GLN A 12 -31.57 5.98 14.31
N LEU A 13 -30.92 6.86 13.55
CA LEU A 13 -30.68 6.69 12.11
C LEU A 13 -29.29 6.11 11.80
N GLU A 14 -28.43 5.96 12.80
CA GLU A 14 -27.12 5.36 12.65
C GLU A 14 -27.23 3.87 12.30
N GLY A 15 -26.44 3.41 11.32
CA GLY A 15 -26.46 2.03 10.83
C GLY A 15 -27.58 1.70 9.84
N VAL A 16 -28.45 2.65 9.50
CA VAL A 16 -29.49 2.44 8.48
C VAL A 16 -28.87 2.56 7.07
N ALA A 17 -29.12 1.56 6.22
CA ALA A 17 -28.67 1.57 4.84
C ALA A 17 -29.37 2.68 4.03
N ARG A 18 -28.59 3.51 3.33
CA ARG A 18 -29.11 4.62 2.53
C ARG A 18 -29.26 4.27 1.04
N ASN A 19 -28.26 3.64 0.45
CA ASN A 19 -28.20 3.28 -0.97
C ASN A 19 -27.37 2.00 -1.16
N ALA A 20 -27.61 1.26 -2.24
CA ALA A 20 -26.72 0.19 -2.69
C ALA A 20 -25.50 0.79 -3.42
N GLY A 21 -24.32 0.67 -2.82
CA GLY A 21 -23.05 1.03 -3.43
C GLY A 21 -22.43 -0.15 -4.19
N ILE A 22 -21.40 0.15 -4.99
CA ILE A 22 -20.62 -0.86 -5.72
C ILE A 22 -19.22 -0.87 -5.13
N HIS A 23 -18.70 -2.06 -4.83
CA HIS A 23 -17.33 -2.19 -4.35
C HIS A 23 -16.35 -1.71 -5.43
N ALA A 24 -15.39 -0.87 -5.05
CA ALA A 24 -14.51 -0.18 -6.00
C ALA A 24 -13.64 -1.12 -6.85
N ALA A 25 -13.36 -2.32 -6.35
CA ALA A 25 -12.46 -3.28 -6.98
C ALA A 25 -13.01 -4.71 -7.10
N ALA A 26 -14.05 -5.07 -6.35
CA ALA A 26 -14.38 -6.49 -6.20
C ALA A 26 -15.21 -6.99 -7.38
N VAL A 27 -14.76 -8.08 -7.98
CA VAL A 27 -15.46 -8.83 -9.02
C VAL A 27 -15.68 -10.24 -8.52
N ILE A 28 -16.91 -10.73 -8.65
CA ILE A 28 -17.29 -12.08 -8.25
C ILE A 28 -17.24 -12.99 -9.47
N VAL A 29 -16.59 -14.15 -9.31
CA VAL A 29 -16.47 -15.18 -10.32
C VAL A 29 -17.19 -16.43 -9.83
N ALA A 30 -18.04 -16.99 -10.67
CA ALA A 30 -18.84 -18.17 -10.38
C ALA A 30 -18.70 -19.20 -11.52
N ASP A 31 -18.92 -20.47 -11.20
CA ASP A 31 -18.94 -21.60 -12.15
C ASP A 31 -20.23 -21.66 -12.99
N ARG A 32 -21.30 -21.01 -12.50
CA ARG A 32 -22.62 -20.90 -13.14
C ARG A 32 -23.08 -19.44 -13.15
N GLU A 33 -24.21 -19.19 -13.80
CA GLU A 33 -24.84 -17.87 -13.79
C GLU A 33 -25.10 -17.38 -12.36
N LEU A 34 -24.71 -16.13 -12.05
CA LEU A 34 -24.80 -15.57 -10.70
C LEU A 34 -26.22 -15.59 -10.12
N THR A 35 -27.25 -15.58 -10.96
CA THR A 35 -28.66 -15.66 -10.57
C THR A 35 -29.01 -16.96 -9.84
N HIS A 36 -28.21 -18.02 -9.96
CA HIS A 36 -28.33 -19.24 -9.15
C HIS A 36 -27.89 -19.05 -7.69
N TYR A 37 -27.07 -18.04 -7.41
CA TYR A 37 -26.41 -17.83 -6.11
C TYR A 37 -26.90 -16.55 -5.40
N THR A 38 -27.18 -15.49 -6.16
CA THR A 38 -27.56 -14.18 -5.62
C THR A 38 -28.46 -13.44 -6.60
N PRO A 39 -29.42 -12.63 -6.10
CA PRO A 39 -30.07 -11.63 -6.95
C PRO A 39 -29.03 -10.66 -7.49
N ILE A 40 -29.26 -10.20 -8.73
CA ILE A 40 -28.39 -9.27 -9.44
C ILE A 40 -29.08 -7.94 -9.71
N MET A 41 -28.30 -6.88 -9.87
CA MET A 41 -28.74 -5.55 -10.24
C MET A 41 -27.94 -5.08 -11.45
N ARG A 42 -28.56 -4.26 -12.31
CA ARG A 42 -27.85 -3.65 -13.45
C ARG A 42 -26.90 -2.57 -12.95
N GLY A 43 -25.65 -2.65 -13.38
CA GLY A 43 -24.64 -1.62 -13.13
C GLY A 43 -24.86 -0.35 -13.94
N SER A 44 -24.35 0.77 -13.42
CA SER A 44 -24.28 2.02 -14.18
C SER A 44 -23.20 1.95 -15.27
N LYS A 45 -23.18 2.90 -16.22
CA LYS A 45 -22.18 2.91 -17.31
C LYS A 45 -20.71 2.96 -16.83
N SER A 46 -20.46 3.38 -15.61
CA SER A 46 -19.12 3.51 -15.02
C SER A 46 -18.65 2.27 -14.26
N THR A 47 -19.40 1.16 -14.34
CA THR A 47 -19.08 -0.08 -13.63
C THR A 47 -18.18 -0.98 -14.47
N VAL A 48 -17.29 -1.72 -13.80
CA VAL A 48 -16.39 -2.70 -14.46
C VAL A 48 -17.20 -3.77 -15.19
N THR A 49 -18.34 -4.18 -14.60
CA THR A 49 -19.27 -5.15 -15.15
C THR A 49 -20.67 -4.55 -15.21
N SER A 50 -21.45 -4.89 -16.24
CA SER A 50 -22.86 -4.46 -16.38
C SER A 50 -23.82 -5.02 -15.32
N THR A 51 -23.32 -5.88 -14.42
CA THR A 51 -24.09 -6.66 -13.46
C THR A 51 -23.41 -6.62 -12.09
N ILE A 52 -24.19 -6.38 -11.04
CA ILE A 52 -23.75 -6.25 -9.65
C ILE A 52 -24.50 -7.30 -8.82
N ALA A 53 -23.79 -8.03 -7.95
CA ALA A 53 -24.43 -8.89 -6.96
C ALA A 53 -25.07 -8.03 -5.85
N GLN A 54 -26.30 -8.34 -5.45
CA GLN A 54 -26.99 -7.55 -4.41
C GLN A 54 -26.57 -7.94 -2.99
N TYR A 55 -26.07 -9.16 -2.79
CA TYR A 55 -25.50 -9.55 -1.49
C TYR A 55 -24.09 -9.01 -1.31
N GLU A 56 -23.77 -8.70 -0.06
CA GLU A 56 -22.42 -8.30 0.34
C GLU A 56 -21.45 -9.47 0.22
N PHE A 57 -20.17 -9.15 0.01
CA PHE A 57 -19.14 -10.16 -0.23
C PHE A 57 -19.05 -11.23 0.87
N PRO A 58 -19.13 -10.94 2.19
CA PRO A 58 -19.05 -11.99 3.20
C PRO A 58 -20.10 -13.09 3.04
N ILE A 59 -21.30 -12.74 2.57
CA ILE A 59 -22.36 -13.71 2.27
C ILE A 59 -21.97 -14.55 1.05
N LEU A 60 -21.51 -13.90 -0.03
CA LEU A 60 -21.08 -14.56 -1.26
C LEU A 60 -19.88 -15.50 -1.03
N GLU A 61 -18.94 -15.10 -0.17
CA GLU A 61 -17.79 -15.91 0.24
C GLU A 61 -18.24 -17.14 1.03
N SER A 62 -19.19 -16.98 1.95
CA SER A 62 -19.71 -18.11 2.75
C SER A 62 -20.40 -19.20 1.93
N ILE A 63 -20.92 -18.86 0.74
CA ILE A 63 -21.52 -19.80 -0.20
C ILE A 63 -20.51 -20.29 -1.27
N GLY A 64 -19.23 -19.97 -1.10
CA GLY A 64 -18.13 -20.48 -1.90
C GLY A 64 -17.85 -19.73 -3.20
N LEU A 65 -18.33 -18.49 -3.36
CA LEU A 65 -18.01 -17.70 -4.55
C LEU A 65 -16.61 -17.08 -4.43
N LEU A 66 -15.91 -17.07 -5.56
CA LEU A 66 -14.58 -16.48 -5.68
C LEU A 66 -14.70 -14.96 -5.84
N LYS A 67 -13.95 -14.22 -5.04
CA LYS A 67 -13.71 -12.79 -5.27
C LYS A 67 -12.32 -12.55 -5.83
N VAL A 68 -12.26 -11.71 -6.84
CA VAL A 68 -11.03 -11.14 -7.38
C VAL A 68 -11.13 -9.62 -7.27
N ASP A 69 -10.13 -8.99 -6.66
CA ASP A 69 -10.06 -7.53 -6.57
C ASP A 69 -9.25 -6.96 -7.75
N PHE A 70 -9.89 -6.13 -8.57
CA PHE A 70 -9.31 -5.35 -9.65
C PHE A 70 -9.11 -3.90 -9.21
N LEU A 71 -7.93 -3.59 -8.69
CA LEU A 71 -7.62 -2.25 -8.19
C LEU A 71 -7.12 -1.36 -9.33
N GLY A 72 -7.81 -0.23 -9.55
CA GLY A 72 -7.33 0.83 -10.43
C GLY A 72 -6.34 1.74 -9.71
N LEU A 73 -5.03 1.55 -9.97
CA LEU A 73 -3.99 2.41 -9.39
C LEU A 73 -3.63 3.53 -10.36
N SER A 74 -3.88 4.78 -9.96
CA SER A 74 -3.52 5.97 -10.75
C SER A 74 -2.00 6.04 -11.02
N THR A 75 -1.18 5.59 -10.07
CA THR A 75 0.28 5.54 -10.20
C THR A 75 0.72 4.75 -11.43
N LEU A 76 0.08 3.62 -11.73
CA LEU A 76 0.43 2.81 -12.91
C LEU A 76 0.12 3.56 -14.21
N SER A 77 -0.96 4.34 -14.25
CA SER A 77 -1.29 5.20 -15.40
C SER A 77 -0.27 6.31 -15.59
N VAL A 78 0.16 6.96 -14.49
CA VAL A 78 1.19 8.00 -14.52
C VAL A 78 2.53 7.44 -15.02
N MET A 79 2.96 6.27 -14.50
CA MET A 79 4.19 5.62 -14.93
C MET A 79 4.17 5.25 -16.41
N ARG A 80 3.06 4.72 -16.92
CA ARG A 80 2.89 4.39 -18.34
C ARG A 80 3.01 5.63 -19.23
N GLU A 81 2.36 6.72 -18.84
CA GLU A 81 2.42 7.97 -19.61
C GLU A 81 3.82 8.60 -19.56
N ALA A 82 4.49 8.55 -18.41
CA ALA A 82 5.88 8.98 -18.29
C ALA A 82 6.81 8.18 -19.21
N GLY A 83 6.70 6.84 -19.23
CA GLY A 83 7.46 5.98 -20.14
C GLY A 83 7.20 6.30 -21.62
N ARG A 84 5.94 6.55 -21.99
CA ARG A 84 5.56 6.97 -23.36
C ARG A 84 6.25 8.27 -23.76
N LEU A 85 6.22 9.28 -22.89
CA LEU A 85 6.82 10.59 -23.14
C LEU A 85 8.35 10.52 -23.21
N ILE A 86 8.98 9.70 -22.37
CA ILE A 86 10.45 9.47 -22.41
C ILE A 86 10.83 8.81 -23.74
N LYS A 87 10.09 7.81 -24.20
CA LYS A 87 10.31 7.15 -25.50
C LYS A 87 10.17 8.12 -26.66
N GLU A 88 9.13 8.96 -26.65
CA GLU A 88 8.88 9.97 -27.69
C GLU A 88 10.01 11.00 -27.78
N ARG A 89 10.53 11.46 -26.63
CA ARG A 89 11.52 12.54 -26.57
C ARG A 89 12.97 12.06 -26.69
N HIS A 90 13.29 10.91 -26.12
CA HIS A 90 14.65 10.43 -25.95
C HIS A 90 14.94 9.11 -26.68
N GLY A 91 13.92 8.46 -27.25
CA GLY A 91 14.06 7.15 -27.90
C GLY A 91 14.34 5.99 -26.93
N ILE A 92 14.28 6.23 -25.62
CA ILE A 92 14.53 5.23 -24.57
C ILE A 92 13.20 4.62 -24.13
N GLU A 93 13.12 3.29 -24.10
CA GLU A 93 11.91 2.57 -23.75
C GLU A 93 11.95 2.03 -22.31
N TYR A 94 11.16 2.67 -21.44
CA TYR A 94 10.89 2.17 -20.10
C TYR A 94 9.50 1.53 -20.01
N THR A 95 9.46 0.39 -19.34
CA THR A 95 8.30 -0.46 -19.03
C THR A 95 8.35 -0.79 -17.53
N LEU A 96 7.25 -1.30 -16.96
CA LEU A 96 7.24 -1.62 -15.53
C LEU A 96 8.25 -2.72 -15.17
N GLU A 97 8.62 -3.53 -16.16
CA GLU A 97 9.50 -4.68 -16.03
C GLU A 97 10.99 -4.33 -16.15
N ASN A 98 11.34 -3.14 -16.67
CA ASN A 98 12.73 -2.79 -16.99
C ASN A 98 13.23 -1.48 -16.37
N ILE A 99 12.43 -0.80 -15.55
CA ILE A 99 12.88 0.40 -14.85
C ILE A 99 13.96 0.00 -13.83
N PRO A 100 15.17 0.57 -13.92
CA PRO A 100 16.22 0.27 -12.96
C PRO A 100 15.88 0.87 -11.59
N TYR A 101 16.07 0.08 -10.53
CA TYR A 101 15.81 0.48 -9.15
C TYR A 101 17.01 0.24 -8.20
N GLU A 102 18.12 -0.25 -8.77
CA GLU A 102 19.38 -0.52 -8.08
C GLU A 102 20.58 -0.01 -8.91
N GLY A 103 21.75 0.02 -8.27
CA GLY A 103 23.00 0.41 -8.91
C GLY A 103 23.11 1.92 -9.18
N GLU A 104 24.16 2.30 -9.92
CA GLU A 104 24.47 3.70 -10.22
C GLU A 104 23.32 4.43 -10.93
N VAL A 105 22.54 3.71 -11.76
CA VAL A 105 21.40 4.28 -12.49
C VAL A 105 20.26 4.72 -11.56
N ALA A 106 20.19 4.18 -10.33
CA ALA A 106 19.18 4.54 -9.33
C ALA A 106 19.67 5.60 -8.33
N GLU A 107 20.94 6.01 -8.37
CA GLU A 107 21.54 6.95 -7.40
C GLU A 107 20.85 8.32 -7.41
N ASP A 108 20.48 8.81 -8.60
CA ASP A 108 19.72 10.06 -8.75
C ASP A 108 18.34 9.97 -8.08
N ALA A 109 17.70 8.79 -8.12
CA ALA A 109 16.41 8.57 -7.47
C ALA A 109 16.56 8.58 -5.94
N PHE A 110 17.60 7.94 -5.40
CA PHE A 110 17.91 7.99 -3.97
C PHE A 110 18.29 9.40 -3.49
N THR A 111 19.00 10.17 -4.32
CA THR A 111 19.30 11.58 -4.05
C THR A 111 18.03 12.42 -3.97
N LEU A 112 17.09 12.23 -4.91
CA LEU A 112 15.77 12.88 -4.89
C LEU A 112 14.96 12.50 -3.64
N LEU A 113 14.97 11.22 -3.25
CA LEU A 113 14.30 10.78 -2.03
C LEU A 113 14.92 11.44 -0.79
N SER A 114 16.25 11.47 -0.71
CA SER A 114 17.02 12.05 0.40
C SER A 114 16.88 13.56 0.51
N SER A 115 16.57 14.28 -0.58
CA SER A 115 16.30 15.72 -0.52
C SER A 115 14.91 16.03 0.08
N GLY A 116 14.01 15.05 0.12
CA GLY A 116 12.62 15.23 0.52
C GLY A 116 11.79 16.00 -0.50
N GLU A 117 12.28 16.25 -1.71
CA GLU A 117 11.54 16.90 -2.81
C GLU A 117 10.65 15.89 -3.58
N VAL A 118 9.91 15.07 -2.83
CA VAL A 118 9.19 13.90 -3.33
C VAL A 118 7.71 14.17 -3.65
N SER A 119 7.39 15.38 -4.09
CA SER A 119 6.03 15.74 -4.50
C SER A 119 5.60 14.90 -5.71
N GLY A 120 4.47 14.20 -5.61
CA GLY A 120 4.00 13.29 -6.66
C GLY A 120 4.72 11.94 -6.71
N VAL A 121 5.59 11.63 -5.75
CA VAL A 121 6.19 10.30 -5.61
C VAL A 121 5.31 9.45 -4.71
N PHE A 122 4.78 8.37 -5.28
CA PHE A 122 3.81 7.51 -4.61
C PHE A 122 4.25 7.05 -3.21
N GLN A 123 3.29 7.04 -2.28
CA GLN A 123 3.42 6.66 -0.86
C GLN A 123 4.24 7.59 0.04
N VAL A 124 5.17 8.40 -0.47
CA VAL A 124 6.14 9.13 0.39
C VAL A 124 5.89 10.64 0.51
N GLU A 125 4.75 11.12 0.05
CA GLU A 125 4.46 12.56 -0.09
C GLU A 125 4.15 13.27 1.24
N SER A 126 3.74 12.52 2.28
CA SER A 126 3.30 13.13 3.54
C SER A 126 4.43 13.88 4.23
N GLN A 127 4.09 14.99 4.92
CA GLN A 127 5.11 15.85 5.55
C GLN A 127 6.05 15.08 6.49
N GLY A 128 5.52 14.13 7.26
CA GLY A 128 6.36 13.36 8.17
C GLY A 128 7.21 12.31 7.45
N MET A 129 6.72 11.68 6.37
CA MET A 129 7.55 10.78 5.55
C MET A 129 8.69 11.53 4.88
N ARG A 130 8.44 12.75 4.40
CA ARG A 130 9.49 13.62 3.84
C ARG A 130 10.60 13.89 4.85
N ARG A 131 10.27 14.16 6.11
CA ARG A 131 11.26 14.36 7.19
C ARG A 131 12.07 13.09 7.45
N VAL A 132 11.38 11.95 7.55
CA VAL A 132 12.04 10.65 7.73
C VAL A 132 13.00 10.38 6.59
N LEU A 133 12.60 10.62 5.33
CA LEU A 133 13.47 10.46 4.18
C LEU A 133 14.72 11.35 4.24
N THR A 134 14.57 12.62 4.63
CA THR A 134 15.71 13.55 4.75
C THR A 134 16.70 13.17 5.85
N GLU A 135 16.21 12.56 6.93
CA GLU A 135 17.05 12.08 8.05
C GLU A 135 17.68 10.72 7.71
N MET A 136 16.90 9.82 7.11
CA MET A 136 17.30 8.46 6.77
C MET A 136 18.30 8.42 5.62
N LYS A 137 18.15 9.28 4.61
CA LYS A 137 18.98 9.32 3.40
C LYS A 137 19.12 7.93 2.75
N PRO A 138 18.02 7.34 2.26
CA PRO A 138 18.01 5.98 1.74
C PRO A 138 18.99 5.84 0.56
N SER A 139 19.77 4.77 0.56
CA SER A 139 20.74 4.44 -0.50
C SER A 139 20.47 3.10 -1.20
N THR A 140 19.43 2.37 -0.79
CA THR A 140 19.06 1.06 -1.34
C THR A 140 17.54 0.96 -1.42
N PHE A 141 17.04 0.00 -2.19
CA PHE A 141 15.60 -0.22 -2.29
C PHE A 141 14.99 -0.70 -0.97
N GLU A 142 15.71 -1.54 -0.23
CA GLU A 142 15.33 -2.10 1.07
C GLU A 142 15.06 -1.00 2.09
N HIS A 143 15.82 0.10 2.04
CA HIS A 143 15.58 1.29 2.86
C HIS A 143 14.18 1.88 2.63
N ILE A 144 13.73 1.95 1.38
CA ILE A 144 12.39 2.46 1.05
C ILE A 144 11.32 1.50 1.60
N VAL A 145 11.51 0.20 1.41
CA VAL A 145 10.60 -0.85 1.91
C VAL A 145 10.49 -0.80 3.44
N ALA A 146 11.62 -0.68 4.14
CA ALA A 146 11.67 -0.57 5.60
C ALA A 146 10.97 0.70 6.07
N MET A 147 11.20 1.84 5.42
CA MET A 147 10.57 3.11 5.78
C MET A 147 9.05 3.05 5.66
N ILE A 148 8.52 2.54 4.54
CA ILE A 148 7.07 2.39 4.33
C ILE A 148 6.45 1.45 5.38
N SER A 149 7.19 0.43 5.77
CA SER A 149 6.75 -0.55 6.77
C SER A 149 6.75 0.02 8.19
N LEU A 150 7.78 0.79 8.55
CA LEU A 150 7.93 1.44 9.85
C LEU A 150 7.02 2.66 10.03
N TYR A 151 6.66 3.35 8.94
CA TYR A 151 5.83 4.56 9.00
C TYR A 151 4.34 4.23 9.18
N ARG A 152 4.01 3.47 10.24
CA ARG A 152 2.66 3.06 10.62
C ARG A 152 2.44 3.23 12.12
N PRO A 153 1.20 3.45 12.59
CA PRO A 153 0.89 3.49 14.02
C PRO A 153 1.42 2.25 14.74
N GLY A 154 2.18 2.45 15.82
CA GLY A 154 2.96 1.40 16.50
C GLY A 154 4.43 1.46 16.10
N PRO A 155 4.84 0.93 14.93
CA PRO A 155 6.26 0.90 14.54
C PRO A 155 6.96 2.25 14.36
N LEU A 156 6.23 3.35 14.28
CA LEU A 156 6.77 4.72 14.16
C LEU A 156 7.85 5.05 15.19
N GLU A 157 7.76 4.52 16.41
CA GLU A 157 8.73 4.77 17.48
C GLU A 157 10.12 4.19 17.22
N TYR A 158 10.23 3.20 16.32
CA TYR A 158 11.49 2.55 15.98
C TYR A 158 12.27 3.28 14.89
N ILE A 159 11.64 4.21 14.15
CA ILE A 159 12.30 4.95 13.06
C ILE A 159 13.58 5.66 13.53
N PRO A 160 13.60 6.40 14.66
CA PRO A 160 14.83 7.05 15.11
C PRO A 160 15.97 6.07 15.41
N ALA A 161 15.66 4.90 15.99
CA ALA A 161 16.67 3.86 16.26
C ALA A 161 17.16 3.22 14.96
N PHE A 162 16.26 2.96 14.01
CA PHE A 162 16.60 2.46 12.69
C PHE A 162 17.58 3.40 11.98
N ILE A 163 17.29 4.70 11.95
CA ILE A 163 18.14 5.72 11.30
C ILE A 163 19.52 5.81 11.97
N ARG A 164 19.59 5.85 13.30
CA ARG A 164 20.89 5.90 14.01
C ARG A 164 21.74 4.67 13.75
N ARG A 165 21.14 3.49 13.73
CA ARG A 165 21.87 2.24 13.45
C ARG A 165 22.31 2.15 11.99
N MET A 166 21.46 2.59 11.07
CA MET A 166 21.80 2.71 9.65
C MET A 166 23.02 3.62 9.43
N HIS A 167 23.09 4.76 10.13
CA HIS A 167 24.23 5.68 10.04
C HIS A 167 25.44 5.29 10.91
N GLY A 168 25.37 4.15 11.63
CA GLY A 168 26.43 3.69 12.53
C GLY A 168 26.61 4.53 13.80
N GLU A 169 25.63 5.37 14.14
CA GLU A 169 25.60 6.21 15.35
C GLU A 169 25.18 5.42 16.60
N GLU A 170 24.53 4.27 16.40
CA GLU A 170 24.10 3.34 17.45
C GLU A 170 24.53 1.91 17.05
N PRO A 171 25.16 1.12 17.94
CA PRO A 171 25.54 -0.25 17.62
C PRO A 171 24.31 -1.14 17.47
N VAL A 172 24.35 -2.06 16.51
CA VAL A 172 23.33 -3.10 16.34
C VAL A 172 23.65 -4.26 17.29
N GLU A 173 22.87 -4.40 18.35
CA GLU A 173 22.99 -5.51 19.29
C GLU A 173 21.96 -6.61 19.02
N TYR A 174 22.44 -7.84 18.87
CA TYR A 174 21.59 -9.02 18.72
C TYR A 174 21.58 -9.83 20.01
N LYS A 175 20.38 -10.14 20.52
CA LYS A 175 20.24 -11.01 21.71
C LYS A 175 20.73 -12.44 21.49
N HIS A 176 20.80 -12.88 20.24
CA HIS A 176 21.26 -14.22 19.88
C HIS A 176 21.84 -14.21 18.45
N PRO A 177 22.92 -14.96 18.15
CA PRO A 177 23.56 -14.96 16.83
C PRO A 177 22.64 -15.32 15.65
N LEU A 178 21.64 -16.18 15.89
CA LEU A 178 20.64 -16.53 14.85
C LEU A 178 19.79 -15.33 14.41
N LEU A 179 19.63 -14.31 15.27
CA LEU A 179 18.89 -13.10 14.92
C LEU A 179 19.65 -12.25 13.91
N ALA A 180 20.98 -12.29 13.92
CA ALA A 180 21.81 -11.46 13.05
C ALA A 180 21.46 -11.72 11.58
N LYS A 181 21.41 -13.00 11.17
CA LYS A 181 21.11 -13.36 9.77
C LYS A 181 19.73 -12.90 9.28
N ILE A 182 18.75 -12.76 10.18
CA ILE A 182 17.36 -12.42 9.83
C ILE A 182 17.11 -10.91 9.90
N LEU A 183 17.80 -10.22 10.83
CA LEU A 183 17.54 -8.82 11.17
C LEU A 183 18.65 -7.87 10.71
N GLU A 184 19.68 -8.37 10.02
CA GLU A 184 20.79 -7.55 9.50
C GLU A 184 20.28 -6.45 8.56
N GLU A 185 19.43 -6.81 7.61
CA GLU A 185 18.83 -5.87 6.63
C GLU A 185 17.94 -4.79 7.29
N THR A 186 17.52 -5.00 8.54
CA THR A 186 16.68 -4.08 9.29
C THR A 186 17.32 -3.59 10.59
N TYR A 187 18.66 -3.67 10.67
CA TYR A 187 19.45 -3.12 11.76
C TYR A 187 18.99 -3.61 13.15
N GLY A 188 18.66 -4.91 13.25
CA GLY A 188 18.23 -5.55 14.50
C GLY A 188 16.79 -5.24 14.92
N ILE A 189 16.02 -4.52 14.11
CA ILE A 189 14.61 -4.20 14.38
C ILE A 189 13.73 -5.16 13.60
N ILE A 190 12.71 -5.74 14.23
CA ILE A 190 11.72 -6.58 13.54
C ILE A 190 10.74 -5.64 12.83
N VAL A 191 10.77 -5.64 11.50
CA VAL A 191 9.95 -4.77 10.64
C VAL A 191 8.89 -5.58 9.89
N TYR A 192 9.26 -6.78 9.42
CA TYR A 192 8.43 -7.58 8.53
C TYR A 192 7.80 -8.78 9.24
N GLN A 193 6.63 -9.22 8.78
CA GLN A 193 6.00 -10.44 9.30
C GLN A 193 6.81 -11.69 8.93
N GLU A 194 7.45 -11.66 7.77
CA GLU A 194 8.34 -12.68 7.25
C GLU A 194 9.52 -12.92 8.19
N GLN A 195 10.06 -11.86 8.81
CA GLN A 195 11.11 -11.97 9.82
C GLN A 195 10.61 -12.72 11.06
N ILE A 196 9.38 -12.46 11.50
CA ILE A 196 8.77 -13.19 12.62
C ILE A 196 8.61 -14.68 12.26
N ILE A 197 8.14 -14.98 11.06
CA ILE A 197 7.99 -16.36 10.59
C ILE A 197 9.34 -17.08 10.56
N GLN A 198 10.38 -16.44 10.03
CA GLN A 198 11.74 -17.00 10.00
C GLN A 198 12.34 -17.21 11.39
N LEU A 199 12.00 -16.36 12.36
CA LEU A 199 12.44 -16.48 13.75
C LEU A 199 11.76 -17.62 14.50
N LEU A 200 10.52 -17.94 14.12
CA LEU A 200 9.72 -19.00 14.74
C LEU A 200 9.89 -20.37 14.08
N SER A 201 10.49 -20.41 12.89
CA SER A 201 10.76 -21.64 12.12
C SER A 201 12.08 -22.28 12.51
#